data_AF-A0AAJ7CGY6-F1
#
_entry.id   AF-A0AAJ7CGY6-F1
#
_cell.length_a   1.000
_cell.length_b   1.000
_cell.length_c   1.000
_cell.angle_alpha   90.00
_cell.angle_beta   90.00
_cell.angle_gamma   90.00
#
_symmetry.space_group_name_H-M   'P 1'
#
loop_
_entity.id
_entity.type
_entity.pdbx_description
1 polymer ?
#
loop_
_entity_poly.entity_id
_entity_poly.type
_entity_poly.pdbx_seq_one_letter_code
_entity_poly.pdbx_strand_id
1 'polypeptide(L)'
;MKLQFSVVSNKLMGRFMNIVMKECVYTDPRGDNFKYDMFFVQARNIRYVHIPADIPIMPAIKKQLQQHKGLPRDDKSVKPTFKTKRAQNRHHEGMMAVQHIMKSRNQKKSEDEDEDSAVN
;
A
#
# COMPACT_ATOMS: atom_id res chain seq x y z
N MET A 1 8.85 -17.61 30.95
CA MET A 1 9.86 -18.01 29.95
C MET A 1 10.62 -16.77 29.54
N LYS A 2 11.86 -16.67 30.00
CA LYS A 2 12.81 -15.65 29.54
C LYS A 2 13.76 -16.37 28.62
N LEU A 3 13.53 -16.27 27.31
CA LEU A 3 14.53 -16.74 26.36
C LEU A 3 15.42 -15.53 26.03
N GLN A 4 16.70 -15.62 26.38
CA GLN A 4 17.69 -14.65 25.92
C GLN A 4 18.17 -15.11 24.54
N PHE A 5 18.01 -14.22 23.55
CA PHE A 5 18.43 -14.48 22.17
C PHE A 5 19.40 -13.41 21.71
N SER A 6 20.45 -13.84 21.02
CA SER A 6 21.03 -13.05 19.94
C SER A 6 20.29 -13.50 18.68
N VAL A 7 19.38 -12.67 18.15
CA VAL A 7 18.64 -13.02 16.93
C VAL A 7 19.59 -12.90 15.75
N VAL A 8 20.22 -14.01 15.37
CA VAL A 8 20.88 -14.14 14.07
C VAL A 8 19.78 -14.34 13.03
N SER A 9 19.31 -13.21 12.50
CA SER A 9 18.66 -13.05 11.19
C SER A 9 17.87 -14.27 10.69
N ASN A 10 16.63 -14.46 11.15
CA ASN A 10 15.71 -15.39 10.51
C ASN A 10 14.55 -14.64 9.85
N LYS A 11 14.42 -14.84 8.54
CA LYS A 11 13.33 -14.34 7.71
C LYS A 11 12.02 -14.96 8.21
N LEU A 12 11.12 -14.13 8.75
CA LEU A 12 9.78 -14.55 9.13
C LEU A 12 9.01 -14.93 7.86
N MET A 13 8.93 -16.22 7.55
CA MET A 13 8.06 -16.73 6.48
C MET A 13 6.62 -16.78 7.00
N GLY A 14 5.86 -15.71 6.75
CA GLY A 14 4.41 -15.66 6.93
C GLY A 14 3.94 -14.58 7.90
N ARG A 15 2.63 -14.26 7.83
CA ARG A 15 1.92 -13.28 8.69
C ARG A 15 1.88 -13.65 10.19
N PHE A 16 2.64 -14.65 10.63
CA PHE A 16 2.63 -15.20 11.98
C PHE A 16 4.04 -15.12 12.57
N MET A 17 4.14 -14.73 13.83
CA MET A 17 5.41 -14.55 14.55
C MET A 17 6.10 -15.86 14.94
N ASN A 18 6.03 -16.91 14.12
CA ASN A 18 6.74 -18.15 14.41
C ASN A 18 8.25 -17.92 14.25
N ILE A 19 9.05 -18.34 15.22
CA ILE A 19 10.51 -18.14 15.21
C ILE A 19 11.20 -19.51 15.27
N VAL A 20 12.13 -19.74 14.35
CA VAL A 20 13.10 -20.83 14.43
C VAL A 20 14.43 -20.19 14.85
N MET A 21 15.16 -20.83 15.75
CA MET A 21 16.48 -20.38 16.21
C MET A 21 17.46 -21.52 16.13
N LYS A 22 18.73 -21.17 15.94
CA LYS A 22 19.84 -22.09 15.87
C LYS A 22 20.79 -21.81 17.04
N GLU A 23 21.39 -22.85 17.61
CA GLU A 23 22.42 -22.76 18.67
C GLU A 23 21.99 -21.86 19.84
N CYS A 24 20.83 -22.15 20.44
CA CYS A 24 20.23 -21.32 21.48
C CYS A 24 20.18 -21.99 22.85
N VAL A 25 20.05 -21.16 23.89
CA VAL A 25 19.85 -21.61 25.28
C VAL A 25 18.42 -21.27 25.70
N TYR A 26 17.67 -22.29 26.12
CA TYR A 26 16.36 -22.15 26.73
C TYR A 26 16.49 -22.14 28.25
N THR A 27 15.90 -21.13 28.89
CA THR A 27 15.81 -21.05 30.35
C THR A 27 14.37 -21.34 30.79
N ASP A 28 14.22 -22.40 31.58
CA ASP A 28 12.95 -22.79 32.18
C ASP A 28 12.49 -21.75 33.23
N PRO A 29 11.18 -21.63 33.55
CA PRO A 29 10.75 -20.76 34.64
C PRO A 29 11.38 -21.10 36.00
N ARG A 30 11.88 -22.33 36.18
CA ARG A 30 12.65 -22.73 37.37
C ARG A 30 14.10 -22.24 37.36
N GLY A 31 14.60 -21.75 36.24
CA GLY A 31 15.96 -21.23 36.07
C GLY A 31 16.95 -22.20 35.43
N ASP A 32 16.54 -23.43 35.14
CA ASP A 32 17.38 -24.42 34.47
C ASP A 32 17.63 -24.05 33.01
N ASN A 33 18.86 -24.29 32.53
CA ASN A 33 19.30 -23.93 31.18
C ASN A 33 19.52 -25.17 30.32
N PHE A 34 18.93 -25.16 29.13
CA PHE A 34 19.02 -26.25 28.15
C PHE A 34 19.54 -25.72 26.83
N LYS A 35 20.57 -26.37 26.29
CA LYS A 35 21.14 -26.02 24.98
C LYS A 35 20.43 -26.78 23.88
N TYR A 36 20.12 -26.09 22.79
CA TYR A 36 19.49 -26.68 21.61
C TYR A 36 20.16 -26.19 20.33
N ASP A 37 20.44 -27.13 19.42
CA ASP A 37 20.97 -26.80 18.09
C ASP A 37 19.91 -26.12 17.21
N MET A 38 18.65 -26.54 17.34
CA MET A 38 17.51 -25.92 16.69
C MET A 38 16.32 -25.86 17.66
N PHE A 39 15.65 -24.71 17.72
CA PHE A 39 14.50 -24.50 18.59
C PHE A 39 13.39 -23.72 17.87
N PHE A 40 12.17 -24.24 17.92
CA PHE A 40 11.00 -23.65 17.27
C PHE A 40 10.01 -23.12 18.31
N VAL A 41 9.64 -21.84 18.17
CA VAL A 41 8.67 -21.17 19.02
C VAL A 41 7.46 -20.76 18.20
N GLN A 42 6.29 -21.27 18.60
CA GLN A 42 5.02 -20.86 18.03
C GLN A 42 4.67 -19.43 18.46
N ALA A 43 4.09 -18.65 17.56
CA ALA A 43 3.71 -17.26 17.78
C ALA A 43 2.86 -17.04 19.05
N ARG A 44 1.96 -17.97 19.39
CA ARG A 44 1.08 -17.86 20.58
C ARG A 44 1.84 -17.87 21.91
N ASN A 45 3.07 -18.38 21.93
CA ASN A 45 3.89 -18.49 23.13
C ASN A 45 4.88 -17.33 23.29
N ILE A 46 4.88 -16.37 22.36
CA ILE A 46 5.79 -15.22 22.35
C ILE A 46 5.11 -14.04 23.02
N ARG A 47 5.79 -13.46 24.01
CA ARG A 47 5.36 -12.23 24.69
C ARG A 47 6.24 -11.04 24.33
N TYR A 48 7.56 -11.25 24.35
CA TYR A 48 8.55 -10.22 24.06
C TYR A 48 9.67 -10.81 23.22
N VAL A 49 10.23 -9.99 22.34
CA VAL A 49 11.46 -10.27 21.59
C VAL A 49 12.47 -9.21 21.97
N HIS A 50 13.62 -9.64 22.47
CA HIS A 50 14.72 -8.71 22.76
C HIS A 50 15.45 -8.37 21.45
N ILE A 51 15.43 -7.08 21.10
CA ILE A 51 16.16 -6.55 19.95
C ILE A 51 17.48 -5.95 20.47
N PRO A 52 18.62 -6.32 19.86
CA PRO A 52 19.90 -5.70 20.17
C PRO A 52 19.87 -4.16 20.06
N ALA A 53 20.53 -3.47 20.99
CA ALA A 53 20.48 -2.00 21.09
C ALA A 53 21.20 -1.27 19.94
N ASP A 54 22.13 -1.95 19.28
CA ASP A 54 22.86 -1.51 18.10
C ASP A 54 22.01 -1.49 16.82
N ILE A 55 20.81 -2.10 16.85
CA ILE A 55 19.90 -2.11 15.69
C ILE A 55 18.90 -0.97 15.81
N PRO A 56 19.04 0.12 15.03
CA PRO A 56 18.05 1.18 15.00
C PRO A 56 16.77 0.68 14.35
N ILE A 57 15.68 0.65 15.13
CA ILE A 57 14.39 0.05 14.74
C ILE A 57 13.79 0.73 13.51
N MET A 58 13.69 2.06 13.54
CA MET A 58 13.03 2.84 12.47
C MET A 58 13.67 2.63 11.09
N PRO A 59 14.99 2.79 10.90
CA PRO A 59 15.62 2.53 9.60
C PRO A 59 15.59 1.05 9.21
N ALA A 60 15.67 0.12 10.17
CA ALA A 60 15.54 -1.32 9.88
C ALA A 60 14.16 -1.64 9.29
N ILE A 61 13.07 -1.10 9.87
CA ILE A 61 11.71 -1.25 9.35
C ILE A 61 11.59 -0.64 7.95
N LYS A 62 12.08 0.59 7.74
CA LYS A 62 12.03 1.26 6.43
C LYS A 62 12.75 0.45 5.34
N LYS A 63 13.93 -0.09 5.66
CA LYS A 63 14.72 -0.94 4.75
C LYS A 63 13.93 -2.19 4.34
N GLN A 64 13.32 -2.88 5.30
CA GLN A 64 12.50 -4.05 5.01
C GLN A 64 11.29 -3.68 4.14
N LEU A 65 10.57 -2.60 4.48
CA LEU A 65 9.44 -2.15 3.67
C LEU A 65 9.84 -1.82 2.22
N GLN A 66 11.02 -1.23 1.99
CA GLN A 66 11.52 -0.97 0.64
C GLN A 66 11.83 -2.25 -0.13
N GLN A 67 12.44 -3.25 0.51
CA GLN A 67 12.71 -4.55 -0.09
C GLN A 67 11.43 -5.31 -0.48
N HIS A 68 10.35 -5.08 0.28
CA HIS A 68 9.05 -5.70 0.10
C HIS A 68 8.05 -4.86 -0.70
N LYS A 69 8.42 -3.65 -1.18
CA LYS A 69 7.64 -2.95 -2.19
C LYS A 69 7.67 -3.84 -3.43
N GLY A 70 6.50 -4.36 -3.81
CA GLY A 70 6.35 -5.02 -5.12
C GLY A 70 6.85 -4.11 -6.22
N LEU A 71 7.17 -4.68 -7.39
CA LEU A 71 7.55 -3.88 -8.56
C LEU A 71 6.55 -2.71 -8.66
N PRO A 72 7.01 -1.46 -8.79
CA PRO A 72 6.10 -0.37 -9.09
C PRO A 72 5.26 -0.85 -10.27
N ARG A 73 3.93 -0.89 -10.11
CA ARG A 73 3.05 -1.05 -11.26
C ARG A 73 3.41 0.11 -12.16
N ASP A 74 4.05 -0.20 -13.28
CA ASP A 74 4.31 0.79 -14.29
C ASP A 74 2.95 1.17 -14.89
N ASP A 75 2.26 2.10 -14.25
CA ASP A 75 0.98 2.66 -14.70
C ASP A 75 1.12 3.31 -16.09
N LYS A 76 2.34 3.42 -16.63
CA LYS A 76 2.65 4.10 -17.89
C LYS A 76 2.42 3.26 -19.15
N SER A 77 2.13 1.96 -19.07
CA SER A 77 2.01 1.12 -20.29
C SER A 77 0.75 0.25 -20.42
N VAL A 78 -0.15 0.26 -19.44
CA VAL A 78 -1.40 -0.50 -19.58
C VAL A 78 -2.33 0.23 -20.54
N LYS A 79 -2.40 -0.23 -21.80
CA LYS A 79 -3.39 0.22 -22.78
C LYS A 79 -4.76 0.26 -22.10
N PRO A 80 -5.50 1.38 -22.19
CA PRO A 80 -6.77 1.53 -21.49
C PRO A 80 -7.69 0.38 -21.89
N THR A 81 -8.28 -0.27 -20.88
CA THR A 81 -9.23 -1.34 -21.15
C THR A 81 -10.39 -0.81 -21.98
N PHE A 82 -11.07 -1.69 -22.71
CA PHE A 82 -12.22 -1.31 -23.53
C PHE A 82 -13.30 -0.53 -22.74
N LYS A 83 -13.49 -0.88 -21.46
CA LYS A 83 -14.42 -0.17 -20.56
C LYS A 83 -13.95 1.24 -20.26
N THR A 84 -12.67 1.42 -19.97
CA THR A 84 -12.06 2.73 -19.69
C THR A 84 -12.14 3.65 -20.91
N LYS A 85 -11.79 3.14 -22.09
CA LYS A 85 -11.87 3.91 -23.35
C LYS A 85 -13.30 4.32 -23.68
N ARG A 86 -14.27 3.41 -23.51
CA ARG A 86 -15.70 3.71 -23.73
C ARG A 86 -16.22 4.80 -22.78
N ALA A 87 -15.80 4.78 -21.52
CA ALA A 87 -16.18 5.81 -20.54
C ALA A 87 -15.64 7.20 -20.92
N GLN A 88 -14.38 7.27 -21.36
CA GLN A 88 -13.74 8.52 -21.81
C GLN A 88 -14.45 9.11 -23.05
N ASN A 89 -14.77 8.27 -24.05
CA ASN A 89 -15.47 8.73 -25.24
C ASN A 89 -16.86 9.30 -24.92
N ARG A 90 -17.65 8.60 -24.10
CA ARG A 90 -18.96 9.10 -23.66
C ARG A 90 -18.88 10.43 -22.91
N HIS A 91 -17.84 10.59 -22.10
CA HIS A 91 -17.60 11.84 -21.39
C HIS A 91 -17.29 12.99 -22.37
N HIS A 92 -16.45 12.72 -23.37
CA HIS A 92 -16.11 13.69 -24.41
C HIS A 92 -17.34 14.09 -25.26
N GLU A 93 -18.12 13.09 -25.70
CA GLU A 93 -19.38 13.30 -26.43
C GLU A 93 -20.36 14.17 -25.61
N GLY A 94 -20.50 13.88 -24.30
CA GLY A 94 -21.33 14.66 -23.40
C GLY A 94 -20.86 16.11 -23.25
N MET A 95 -19.55 16.35 -23.11
CA MET A 95 -19.00 17.71 -23.02
C MET A 95 -19.22 18.51 -24.31
N MET A 96 -19.04 17.87 -25.47
CA MET A 96 -19.26 18.53 -26.76
C MET A 96 -20.74 18.89 -26.95
N ALA A 97 -21.66 18.01 -26.56
CA ALA A 97 -23.10 18.31 -26.60
C ALA A 97 -23.45 19.51 -25.71
N VAL A 98 -22.89 19.56 -24.49
CA VAL A 98 -23.10 20.69 -23.57
C VAL A 98 -22.55 22.00 -24.16
N GLN A 99 -21.36 21.98 -24.75
CA GLN A 99 -20.77 23.16 -25.40
C GLN A 99 -21.64 23.67 -26.55
N HIS A 100 -22.17 22.77 -27.37
CA HIS A 100 -23.02 23.14 -28.50
C HIS A 100 -24.35 23.76 -28.04
N ILE A 101 -24.93 23.24 -26.96
CA ILE A 101 -26.14 23.79 -26.32
C ILE A 101 -25.87 25.18 -25.73
N MET A 102 -24.73 25.37 -25.08
CA MET A 102 -24.36 26.69 -24.54
C MET A 102 -24.16 27.72 -25.65
N LYS A 103 -23.51 27.33 -26.76
CA LYS A 103 -23.29 28.22 -27.91
C LYS A 103 -24.61 28.61 -28.57
N SER A 104 -25.49 27.65 -28.86
CA SER A 104 -26.80 27.96 -29.47
C SER A 104 -27.67 28.81 -28.56
N ARG A 105 -27.61 28.59 -27.24
CA ARG A 105 -28.33 29.41 -26.26
C ARG A 105 -27.81 30.86 -26.20
N ASN A 106 -26.50 31.06 -26.31
CA ASN A 106 -25.92 32.40 -26.37
C ASN A 106 -26.29 33.13 -27.67
N GLN A 107 -26.30 32.41 -28.80
CA GLN A 107 -26.60 32.96 -30.11
C GLN A 107 -28.08 33.38 -30.22
N LYS A 108 -28.97 32.56 -29.69
CA LYS A 108 -30.40 32.89 -29.58
C LYS A 108 -30.65 34.10 -28.68
N LYS A 109 -29.90 34.21 -27.58
CA LYS A 109 -29.99 35.34 -26.67
C LYS A 109 -29.51 36.67 -27.30
N SER A 110 -28.49 36.63 -28.15
CA SER A 110 -28.07 37.83 -28.90
C SER A 110 -29.08 38.23 -29.98
N GLU A 111 -29.71 37.26 -30.64
CA GLU A 111 -30.76 37.54 -31.64
C GLU A 111 -32.02 38.15 -30.99
N ASP A 112 -32.42 37.68 -29.81
CA ASP A 112 -33.53 38.23 -29.03
C ASP A 112 -33.22 39.67 -28.51
N GLU A 113 -31.95 39.99 -28.19
CA GLU A 113 -31.52 41.33 -27.74
C GLU A 113 -31.41 42.35 -28.90
N ASP A 114 -31.10 41.89 -30.12
CA ASP A 114 -31.04 42.73 -31.33
C ASP A 114 -32.47 43.08 -31.83
N GLU A 115 -33.43 42.16 -31.75
CA GLU A 115 -34.83 42.42 -32.14
C GLU A 115 -35.54 43.41 -31.20
N ASP A 116 -35.31 43.36 -29.88
CA ASP A 116 -35.88 44.31 -28.92
C ASP A 116 -35.29 45.73 -29.07
N SER A 117 -34.09 45.87 -29.63
CA SER A 117 -33.44 47.18 -29.87
C SER A 117 -33.87 47.86 -31.18
N ALA A 118 -34.46 47.11 -32.13
CA ALA A 118 -34.92 47.60 -33.43
C ALA A 118 -36.37 48.11 -33.41
N VAL A 119 -37.10 47.89 -32.31
CA VAL A 119 -38.53 48.23 -32.15
C VAL A 119 -38.74 49.51 -31.32
N ASN A 120 -37.68 50.23 -30.93
CA ASN A 120 -37.76 51.47 -30.14
C ASN A 120 -37.12 52.68 -30.84
#